data_AF-A0A1J4K163-F1
#
_entry.id   AF-A0A1J4K163-F1
#
_cell.length_a   1.000
_cell.length_b   1.000
_cell.length_c   1.000
_cell.angle_alpha   90.00
_cell.angle_beta   90.00
_cell.angle_gamma   90.00
#
_symmetry.space_group_name_H-M   'P 1'
#
loop_
_entity.id
_entity.type
_entity.pdbx_description
1 polymer ?
#
loop_
_entity_poly.entity_id
_entity_poly.type
_entity_poly.pdbx_seq_one_letter_code
_entity_poly.pdbx_strand_id
1 'polypeptide(L)'
;MRHFRAEGKTATEIFSYVLPVSNKNFTIPQGWLQGLDFFPHSYRLKQKHAGPCGLFAILQAYILIAKKNIPGVSKMEALRYAVLEIMEKLRAIYAITNEFDVDKNFIDFYITEEREEAENYLAKNFEFDSKLAIIRLMLAFTFIIGPKMLNSYAFKESFITADGNTDIHFVLHVLTGTAIDTMNKKFTIGGGVLLSGIRGKILTQDVGLISCSNYNASSISDRLLVPYQYTWVVFYGGHFTSLMYDGADFFECDPFDHSFVECCKKVTYEHPLYDFLKKIKAKFV
;
A
#
# COMPACT_ATOMS: atom_id res chain seq x y z
N MET A 1 19.81 7.09 13.84
CA MET A 1 19.26 6.34 15.00
C MET A 1 18.82 4.98 14.46
N ARG A 2 19.45 3.87 14.86
CA ARG A 2 19.18 2.53 14.27
C ARG A 2 18.09 1.76 14.99
N HIS A 3 17.86 2.03 16.27
CA HIS A 3 16.72 1.49 17.01
C HIS A 3 16.02 2.63 17.74
N PHE A 4 14.71 2.67 17.63
CA PHE A 4 13.85 3.64 18.27
C PHE A 4 12.65 2.90 18.85
N ARG A 5 12.37 3.15 20.13
CA ARG A 5 11.18 2.64 20.78
C ARG A 5 10.18 3.78 20.99
N ALA A 6 9.00 3.66 20.39
CA ALA A 6 7.85 4.47 20.75
C ALA A 6 7.18 3.84 21.99
N GLU A 7 6.94 4.62 23.03
CA GLU A 7 6.29 4.18 24.27
C GLU A 7 5.24 5.21 24.72
N GLY A 8 4.26 4.77 25.50
CA GLY A 8 3.29 5.66 26.13
C GLY A 8 2.48 6.44 25.10
N LYS A 9 2.44 7.77 25.24
CA LYS A 9 1.64 8.64 24.37
C LYS A 9 1.99 8.50 22.89
N THR A 10 3.28 8.33 22.56
CA THR A 10 3.72 8.21 21.16
C THR A 10 3.25 6.90 20.53
N ALA A 11 3.35 5.78 21.25
CA ALA A 11 2.83 4.50 20.79
C ALA A 11 1.30 4.54 20.64
N THR A 12 0.60 5.10 21.63
CA THR A 12 -0.86 5.30 21.59
C THR A 12 -1.30 6.11 20.38
N GLU A 13 -0.58 7.18 20.04
CA GLU A 13 -0.89 7.99 18.87
C GLU A 13 -0.72 7.19 17.57
N ILE A 14 0.37 6.43 17.42
CA ILE A 14 0.58 5.56 16.24
C ILE A 14 -0.52 4.48 16.17
N PHE A 15 -0.81 3.81 17.28
CA PHE A 15 -1.88 2.80 17.34
C PHE A 15 -3.24 3.40 16.97
N SER A 16 -3.54 4.65 17.36
CA SER A 16 -4.80 5.29 17.02
C SER A 16 -5.02 5.53 15.52
N TYR A 17 -3.93 5.65 14.75
CA TYR A 17 -4.02 5.74 13.29
C TYR A 17 -4.13 4.38 12.62
N VAL A 18 -3.65 3.31 13.24
CA VAL A 18 -3.66 1.98 12.63
C VAL A 18 -4.87 1.16 13.06
N LEU A 19 -5.10 1.05 14.36
CA LEU A 19 -6.03 0.10 14.96
C LEU A 19 -7.38 0.76 15.28
N PRO A 20 -8.50 0.06 15.02
CA PRO A 20 -9.79 0.51 15.51
C PRO A 20 -9.84 0.41 17.03
N VAL A 21 -10.68 1.26 17.63
CA VAL A 21 -10.97 1.21 19.06
C VAL A 21 -12.25 0.41 19.27
N SER A 22 -12.16 -0.67 20.05
CA SER A 22 -13.30 -1.45 20.51
C SER A 22 -13.30 -1.50 22.03
N ASN A 23 -14.43 -1.20 22.67
CA ASN A 23 -14.55 -1.16 24.13
C ASN A 23 -13.46 -0.34 24.84
N LYS A 24 -13.07 0.81 24.24
CA LYS A 24 -12.02 1.73 24.71
C LYS A 24 -10.58 1.21 24.62
N ASN A 25 -10.36 0.03 24.05
CA ASN A 25 -9.02 -0.52 23.81
C ASN A 25 -8.75 -0.64 22.32
N PHE A 26 -7.48 -0.52 21.91
CA PHE A 26 -7.10 -0.88 20.54
C PHE A 26 -7.24 -2.39 20.37
N THR A 27 -7.80 -2.81 19.25
CA THR A 27 -7.95 -4.25 18.95
C THR A 27 -7.44 -4.52 17.56
N ILE A 28 -6.62 -5.55 17.41
CA ILE A 28 -6.19 -6.04 16.11
C ILE A 28 -7.28 -6.98 15.59
N PRO A 29 -7.98 -6.65 14.49
CA PRO A 29 -8.99 -7.56 13.96
C PRO A 29 -8.37 -8.88 13.49
N GLN A 30 -9.07 -9.99 13.70
CA GLN A 30 -8.55 -11.33 13.37
C GLN A 30 -8.10 -11.47 11.91
N GLY A 31 -8.80 -10.80 10.99
CA GLY A 31 -8.44 -10.76 9.57
C GLY A 31 -7.07 -10.15 9.29
N TRP A 32 -6.48 -9.39 10.22
CA TRP A 32 -5.14 -8.80 10.07
C TRP A 32 -4.02 -9.65 10.68
N LEU A 33 -4.37 -10.75 11.38
CA LEU A 33 -3.42 -11.69 11.98
C LEU A 33 -3.00 -12.77 10.97
N GLN A 34 -2.34 -12.35 9.89
CA GLN A 34 -1.83 -13.23 8.83
C GLN A 34 -0.51 -12.71 8.25
N GLY A 35 0.29 -13.64 7.72
CA GLY A 35 1.52 -13.33 6.99
C GLY A 35 1.26 -12.95 5.53
N LEU A 36 2.35 -12.63 4.84
CA LEU A 36 2.43 -12.35 3.41
C LEU A 36 3.03 -13.56 2.70
N ASP A 37 2.17 -14.37 2.09
CA ASP A 37 2.56 -15.53 1.31
C ASP A 37 2.18 -15.35 -0.16
N PHE A 38 2.79 -16.14 -1.04
CA PHE A 38 2.47 -16.18 -2.46
C PHE A 38 1.62 -17.41 -2.79
N PHE A 39 0.83 -17.30 -3.86
CA PHE A 39 0.33 -18.50 -4.53
C PHE A 39 1.51 -19.31 -5.12
N PRO A 40 1.42 -20.65 -5.11
CA PRO A 40 2.45 -21.50 -5.72
C PRO A 40 2.77 -21.05 -7.14
N HIS A 41 4.07 -21.04 -7.50
CA HIS A 41 4.56 -20.65 -8.83
C HIS A 41 4.18 -19.24 -9.35
N SER A 42 3.48 -18.42 -8.56
CA SER A 42 3.04 -17.06 -8.93
C SER A 42 3.68 -15.93 -8.13
N TYR A 43 3.74 -14.71 -8.68
CA TYR A 43 4.05 -13.47 -7.94
C TYR A 43 2.80 -12.85 -7.31
N ARG A 44 1.66 -13.56 -7.36
CA ARG A 44 0.42 -13.15 -6.72
C ARG A 44 0.50 -13.43 -5.21
N LEU A 45 0.34 -12.38 -4.40
CA LEU A 45 0.15 -12.49 -2.95
C LEU A 45 -1.18 -13.17 -2.66
N LYS A 46 -1.20 -13.95 -1.58
CA LYS A 46 -2.36 -14.69 -1.10
C LYS A 46 -2.86 -14.09 0.20
N GLN A 47 -4.02 -13.46 0.16
CA GLN A 47 -4.72 -13.01 1.35
C GLN A 47 -5.61 -14.15 1.86
N LYS A 48 -5.33 -14.68 3.06
CA LYS A 48 -6.06 -15.80 3.67
C LYS A 48 -7.38 -15.38 4.31
N HIS A 49 -7.45 -14.15 4.82
CA HIS A 49 -8.61 -13.62 5.53
C HIS A 49 -8.97 -12.23 5.03
N ALA A 50 -10.26 -11.89 5.03
CA ALA A 50 -10.75 -10.56 4.67
C ALA A 50 -10.14 -9.46 5.59
N GLY A 51 -10.04 -8.23 5.09
CA GLY A 51 -9.55 -7.08 5.83
C GLY A 51 -8.43 -6.30 5.13
N PRO A 52 -7.20 -6.85 5.03
CA PRO A 52 -6.02 -6.10 4.57
C PRO A 52 -5.89 -5.96 3.04
N CYS A 53 -6.97 -6.09 2.26
CA CYS A 53 -6.89 -6.13 0.80
C CYS A 53 -6.26 -4.87 0.18
N GLY A 54 -6.41 -3.70 0.79
CA GLY A 54 -5.76 -2.48 0.31
C GLY A 54 -4.23 -2.53 0.44
N LEU A 55 -3.71 -3.03 1.56
CA LEU A 55 -2.26 -3.24 1.73
C LEU A 55 -1.74 -4.28 0.74
N PHE A 56 -2.44 -5.41 0.60
CA PHE A 56 -2.07 -6.44 -0.37
C PHE A 56 -2.05 -5.90 -1.79
N ALA A 57 -3.05 -5.12 -2.20
CA ALA A 57 -3.11 -4.53 -3.53
C ALA A 57 -1.97 -3.53 -3.79
N ILE A 58 -1.56 -2.76 -2.80
CA ILE A 58 -0.39 -1.86 -2.93
C ILE A 58 0.89 -2.69 -3.09
N LEU A 59 1.14 -3.64 -2.19
CA LEU A 59 2.34 -4.48 -2.23
C LEU A 59 2.40 -5.24 -3.56
N GLN A 60 1.28 -5.83 -3.98
CA GLN A 60 1.17 -6.54 -5.24
C GLN A 60 1.47 -5.65 -6.44
N ALA A 61 1.01 -4.40 -6.46
CA ALA A 61 1.34 -3.45 -7.54
C ALA A 61 2.87 -3.23 -7.64
N TYR A 62 3.55 -2.98 -6.52
CA TYR A 62 5.00 -2.80 -6.53
C TYR A 62 5.78 -4.10 -6.80
N ILE A 63 5.26 -5.27 -6.41
CA ILE A 63 5.84 -6.58 -6.79
C ILE A 63 5.81 -6.77 -8.31
N LEU A 64 4.70 -6.39 -8.96
CA LEU A 64 4.58 -6.46 -10.43
C LEU A 64 5.58 -5.52 -11.11
N ILE A 65 5.76 -4.31 -10.57
CA ILE A 65 6.77 -3.36 -11.05
C ILE A 65 8.18 -3.95 -10.91
N ALA A 66 8.52 -4.52 -9.76
CA ALA A 66 9.81 -5.19 -9.55
C ALA A 66 10.03 -6.29 -10.58
N LYS A 67 9.04 -7.18 -10.75
CA LYS A 67 9.10 -8.28 -11.73
C LYS A 67 9.31 -7.77 -13.16
N LYS A 68 8.65 -6.67 -13.53
CA LYS A 68 8.77 -6.06 -14.86
C LYS A 68 10.15 -5.47 -15.10
N ASN A 69 10.72 -4.82 -14.09
CA ASN A 69 11.91 -3.97 -14.25
C ASN A 69 13.22 -4.65 -13.84
N ILE A 70 13.17 -5.73 -13.05
CA ILE A 70 14.35 -6.42 -12.51
C ILE A 70 14.38 -7.85 -13.06
N PRO A 71 15.20 -8.14 -14.08
CA PRO A 71 15.31 -9.47 -14.66
C PRO A 71 15.69 -10.52 -13.62
N GLY A 72 14.91 -11.61 -13.55
CA GLY A 72 15.21 -12.74 -12.67
C GLY A 72 14.95 -12.52 -11.18
N VAL A 73 14.38 -11.37 -10.78
CA VAL A 73 14.06 -11.09 -9.36
C VAL A 73 13.16 -12.17 -8.78
N SER A 74 13.53 -12.79 -7.67
CA SER A 74 12.66 -13.77 -7.01
C SER A 74 11.41 -13.09 -6.43
N LYS A 75 10.37 -13.88 -6.11
CA LYS A 75 9.15 -13.35 -5.46
C LYS A 75 9.47 -12.64 -4.14
N MET A 76 10.46 -13.18 -3.41
CA MET A 76 10.81 -12.68 -2.10
C MET A 76 11.61 -11.37 -2.17
N GLU A 77 12.54 -11.29 -3.12
CA GLU A 77 13.22 -10.03 -3.45
C GLU A 77 12.23 -8.99 -3.96
N ALA A 78 11.24 -9.38 -4.78
CA ALA A 78 10.20 -8.47 -5.26
C ALA A 78 9.31 -7.92 -4.14
N LEU A 79 8.99 -8.72 -3.11
CA LEU A 79 8.24 -8.23 -1.94
C LEU A 79 9.09 -7.26 -1.11
N ARG A 80 10.37 -7.58 -0.87
CA ARG A 80 11.28 -6.68 -0.16
C ARG A 80 11.43 -5.36 -0.91
N TYR A 81 11.64 -5.43 -2.22
CA TYR A 81 11.64 -4.27 -3.10
C TYR A 81 10.35 -3.45 -2.94
N ALA A 82 9.19 -4.10 -2.97
CA ALA A 82 7.90 -3.42 -2.81
C ALA A 82 7.77 -2.67 -1.48
N VAL A 83 8.17 -3.30 -0.37
CA VAL A 83 8.17 -2.66 0.95
C VAL A 83 9.10 -1.45 0.99
N LEU A 84 10.32 -1.59 0.49
CA LEU A 84 11.32 -0.52 0.50
C LEU A 84 10.94 0.65 -0.43
N GLU A 85 10.40 0.37 -1.61
CA GLU A 85 9.89 1.40 -2.53
C GLU A 85 8.81 2.26 -1.88
N ILE A 86 7.87 1.62 -1.17
CA ILE A 86 6.82 2.33 -0.45
C ILE A 86 7.43 3.28 0.58
N MET A 87 8.37 2.78 1.42
CA MET A 87 9.04 3.59 2.44
C MET A 87 9.80 4.78 1.83
N GLU A 88 10.54 4.53 0.75
CA GLU A 88 11.30 5.55 0.05
C GLU A 88 10.39 6.65 -0.54
N LYS A 89 9.26 6.27 -1.13
CA LYS A 89 8.29 7.22 -1.68
C LYS A 89 7.56 8.03 -0.61
N LEU A 90 7.31 7.41 0.54
CA LEU A 90 6.67 8.11 1.65
C LEU A 90 7.56 9.26 2.14
N ARG A 91 8.80 9.00 2.58
CA ARG A 91 9.68 10.05 3.14
C ARG A 91 11.19 9.87 2.90
N ALA A 92 11.61 8.97 2.01
CA ALA A 92 13.02 8.61 1.83
C ALA A 92 13.70 8.15 3.14
N ILE A 93 12.94 7.48 4.01
CA ILE A 93 13.38 6.90 5.28
C ILE A 93 12.82 5.49 5.34
N TYR A 94 13.63 4.55 5.82
CA TYR A 94 13.22 3.17 6.03
C TYR A 94 13.02 2.93 7.53
N ALA A 95 11.84 2.44 7.91
CA ALA A 95 11.54 2.05 9.27
C ALA A 95 10.94 0.64 9.28
N ILE A 96 11.53 -0.28 10.04
CA ILE A 96 11.11 -1.68 10.10
C ILE A 96 10.66 -1.97 11.53
N THR A 97 9.42 -2.43 11.69
CA THR A 97 8.88 -2.75 13.02
C THR A 97 9.34 -4.14 13.45
N ASN A 98 10.11 -4.21 14.53
CA ASN A 98 10.64 -5.45 15.09
C ASN A 98 9.64 -6.13 16.01
N GLU A 99 9.18 -5.39 17.00
CA GLU A 99 8.29 -5.84 18.05
C GLU A 99 7.29 -4.72 18.37
N PHE A 100 6.12 -5.11 18.84
CA PHE A 100 5.17 -4.18 19.42
C PHE A 100 4.29 -4.93 20.40
N ASP A 101 3.73 -4.20 21.34
CA ASP A 101 2.77 -4.72 22.31
C ASP A 101 1.75 -3.63 22.58
N VAL A 102 0.50 -3.91 22.22
CA VAL A 102 -0.61 -2.96 22.36
C VAL A 102 -0.93 -2.73 23.84
N ASP A 103 -0.90 -3.79 24.65
CA ASP A 103 -1.26 -3.75 26.08
C ASP A 103 -0.16 -3.06 26.90
N LYS A 104 1.11 -3.31 26.57
CA LYS A 104 2.25 -2.61 27.16
C LYS A 104 2.54 -1.26 26.50
N ASN A 105 1.79 -0.91 25.45
CA ASN A 105 1.81 0.37 24.76
C ASN A 105 3.22 0.77 24.26
N PHE A 106 3.86 -0.13 23.49
CA PHE A 106 5.14 0.16 22.84
C PHE A 106 5.23 -0.39 21.42
N ILE A 107 6.12 0.23 20.62
CA ILE A 107 6.49 -0.22 19.27
C ILE A 107 8.00 -0.01 19.08
N ASP A 108 8.71 -1.05 18.65
CA ASP A 108 10.14 -1.02 18.33
C ASP A 108 10.37 -0.92 16.83
N PHE A 109 11.11 0.11 16.44
CA PHE A 109 11.51 0.36 15.07
C PHE A 109 13.01 0.23 14.92
N TYR A 110 13.44 -0.40 13.83
CA TYR A 110 14.75 -0.17 13.25
C TYR A 110 14.65 0.93 12.18
N ILE A 111 15.52 1.93 12.18
CA ILE A 111 15.43 3.09 11.27
C ILE A 111 16.77 3.35 10.57
N THR A 112 16.73 3.59 9.26
CA THR A 112 17.89 4.03 8.47
C THR A 112 17.44 4.86 7.26
N GLU A 113 18.34 5.66 6.72
CA GLU A 113 18.16 6.38 5.44
C GLU A 113 18.83 5.63 4.29
N GLU A 114 19.63 4.60 4.59
CA GLU A 114 20.39 3.81 3.62
C GLU A 114 19.58 2.60 3.15
N ARG A 115 19.24 2.55 1.85
CA ARG A 115 18.42 1.49 1.27
C ARG A 115 19.04 0.10 1.43
N GLU A 116 20.34 -0.01 1.17
CA GLU A 116 21.06 -1.28 1.28
C GLU A 116 21.07 -1.79 2.73
N GLU A 117 21.22 -0.89 3.70
CA GLU A 117 21.16 -1.24 5.12
C GLU A 117 19.76 -1.72 5.51
N ALA A 118 18.72 -1.02 5.05
CA ALA A 118 17.32 -1.40 5.25
C ALA A 118 16.99 -2.76 4.63
N GLU A 119 17.44 -3.01 3.41
CA GLU A 119 17.23 -4.29 2.71
C GLU A 119 17.88 -5.46 3.46
N ASN A 120 19.15 -5.29 3.86
CA ASN A 120 19.88 -6.26 4.66
C ASN A 120 19.20 -6.53 5.99
N TYR A 121 18.68 -5.50 6.65
CA TYR A 121 17.97 -5.63 7.91
C TYR A 121 16.64 -6.35 7.75
N LEU A 122 15.84 -5.95 6.75
CA LEU A 122 14.55 -6.55 6.40
C LEU A 122 14.71 -8.04 6.07
N ALA A 123 15.73 -8.39 5.30
CA ALA A 123 16.00 -9.77 4.91
C ALA A 123 16.36 -10.69 6.08
N LYS A 124 17.01 -10.15 7.12
CA LYS A 124 17.52 -10.92 8.27
C LYS A 124 16.54 -10.96 9.45
N ASN A 125 15.78 -9.89 9.68
CA ASN A 125 15.04 -9.68 10.92
C ASN A 125 13.52 -9.61 10.72
N PHE A 126 13.02 -9.54 9.49
CA PHE A 126 11.59 -9.45 9.22
C PHE A 126 11.03 -10.73 8.62
N GLU A 127 10.23 -11.44 9.41
CA GLU A 127 9.53 -12.67 9.01
C GLU A 127 8.21 -12.32 8.32
N PHE A 128 8.20 -12.38 6.99
CA PHE A 128 7.02 -12.07 6.18
C PHE A 128 5.86 -13.05 6.38
N ASP A 129 6.13 -14.30 6.72
CA ASP A 129 5.15 -15.37 6.96
C ASP A 129 4.55 -15.31 8.38
N SER A 130 5.10 -14.48 9.27
CA SER A 130 4.60 -14.27 10.62
C SER A 130 3.16 -13.71 10.62
N LYS A 131 2.34 -14.16 11.57
CA LYS A 131 0.96 -13.66 11.76
C LYS A 131 0.89 -12.14 12.04
N LEU A 132 1.99 -11.52 12.45
CA LEU A 132 2.05 -10.10 12.76
C LEU A 132 2.67 -9.26 11.64
N ALA A 133 3.11 -9.87 10.53
CA ALA A 133 3.85 -9.18 9.47
C ALA A 133 3.07 -7.98 8.90
N ILE A 134 1.79 -8.17 8.60
CA ILE A 134 0.92 -7.11 8.06
C ILE A 134 0.82 -5.93 9.03
N ILE A 135 0.54 -6.19 10.31
CA ILE A 135 0.42 -5.13 11.32
C ILE A 135 1.76 -4.41 11.50
N ARG A 136 2.88 -5.15 11.50
CA ARG A 136 4.22 -4.55 11.57
C ARG A 136 4.49 -3.61 10.40
N LEU A 137 4.06 -3.95 9.18
CA LEU A 137 4.15 -3.07 8.02
C LEU A 137 3.23 -1.85 8.13
N MET A 138 1.99 -2.02 8.61
CA MET A 138 1.07 -0.89 8.85
C MET A 138 1.67 0.11 9.84
N LEU A 139 2.23 -0.37 10.95
CA LEU A 139 2.89 0.46 11.95
C LEU A 139 4.11 1.18 11.37
N ALA A 140 4.93 0.47 10.59
CA ALA A 140 6.10 1.05 9.92
C ALA A 140 5.71 2.18 8.95
N PHE A 141 4.77 1.92 8.05
CA PHE A 141 4.32 2.94 7.09
C PHE A 141 3.67 4.13 7.79
N THR A 142 2.86 3.89 8.83
CA THR A 142 2.23 4.95 9.64
C THR A 142 3.29 5.81 10.35
N PHE A 143 4.30 5.18 10.93
CA PHE A 143 5.42 5.86 11.57
C PHE A 143 6.16 6.77 10.57
N ILE A 144 6.46 6.26 9.38
CA ILE A 144 7.14 7.02 8.32
C ILE A 144 6.28 8.20 7.84
N ILE A 145 4.96 8.01 7.68
CA ILE A 145 4.06 9.12 7.28
C ILE A 145 4.11 10.25 8.32
N GLY A 146 4.14 9.89 9.60
CA GLY A 146 4.33 10.79 10.72
C GLY A 146 3.02 11.42 11.23
N PRO A 147 2.82 11.51 12.57
CA PRO A 147 1.57 12.02 13.16
C PRO A 147 1.19 13.43 12.74
N LYS A 148 2.15 14.31 12.42
CA LYS A 148 1.84 15.68 11.96
C LYS A 148 1.04 15.68 10.64
N MET A 149 1.38 14.78 9.72
CA MET A 149 0.66 14.65 8.46
C MET A 149 -0.69 13.98 8.65
N LEU A 150 -0.75 12.94 9.48
CA LEU A 150 -2.01 12.26 9.80
C LEU A 150 -2.98 13.15 10.58
N ASN A 151 -2.46 14.07 11.38
CA ASN A 151 -3.28 15.07 12.07
C ASN A 151 -3.90 16.11 11.11
N SER A 152 -3.50 16.14 9.83
CA SER A 152 -4.05 17.08 8.84
C SER A 152 -5.33 16.60 8.15
N TYR A 153 -5.74 15.34 8.37
CA TYR A 153 -7.05 14.87 7.92
C TYR A 153 -8.18 15.65 8.56
N ALA A 154 -9.19 15.99 7.76
CA ALA A 154 -10.44 16.56 8.23
C ALA A 154 -11.25 15.55 9.06
N PHE A 155 -11.19 14.27 8.68
CA PHE A 155 -11.84 13.16 9.37
C PHE A 155 -10.79 12.14 9.78
N LYS A 156 -10.54 12.01 11.08
CA LYS A 156 -9.56 11.07 11.61
C LYS A 156 -10.23 9.72 11.83
N GLU A 157 -9.99 8.81 10.89
CA GLU A 157 -10.36 7.41 11.03
C GLU A 157 -9.08 6.55 11.10
N SER A 158 -9.17 5.39 11.75
CA SER A 158 -8.10 4.41 11.75
C SER A 158 -7.99 3.74 10.38
N PHE A 159 -6.77 3.44 9.96
CA PHE A 159 -6.48 2.79 8.68
C PHE A 159 -7.07 1.39 8.55
N ILE A 160 -7.33 0.75 9.70
CA ILE A 160 -8.18 -0.41 9.79
C ILE A 160 -9.53 0.08 10.32
N THR A 161 -10.58 -0.05 9.51
CA THR A 161 -11.91 0.43 9.88
C THR A 161 -12.50 -0.37 11.04
N ALA A 162 -13.57 0.13 11.65
CA ALA A 162 -14.29 -0.59 12.72
C ALA A 162 -14.77 -1.99 12.29
N ASP A 163 -15.09 -2.16 11.01
CA ASP A 163 -15.49 -3.44 10.41
C ASP A 163 -14.28 -4.33 10.03
N GLY A 164 -13.06 -3.88 10.29
CA GLY A 164 -11.83 -4.61 10.03
C GLY A 164 -11.32 -4.54 8.59
N ASN A 165 -11.86 -3.64 7.76
CA ASN A 165 -11.43 -3.45 6.38
C ASN A 165 -10.30 -2.42 6.26
N THR A 166 -9.61 -2.41 5.12
CA THR A 166 -8.62 -1.37 4.82
C THR A 166 -9.35 -0.08 4.45
N ASP A 167 -9.02 1.01 5.14
CA ASP A 167 -9.52 2.33 4.81
C ASP A 167 -8.87 2.89 3.53
N ILE A 168 -9.64 3.62 2.72
CA ILE A 168 -9.13 4.17 1.45
C ILE A 168 -8.09 5.27 1.65
N HIS A 169 -8.17 6.02 2.75
CA HIS A 169 -7.22 7.09 3.03
C HIS A 169 -5.82 6.54 3.28
N PHE A 170 -5.71 5.35 3.90
CA PHE A 170 -4.45 4.62 3.97
C PHE A 170 -3.88 4.32 2.59
N VAL A 171 -4.69 3.78 1.67
CA VAL A 171 -4.25 3.44 0.31
C VAL A 171 -3.78 4.68 -0.43
N LEU A 172 -4.57 5.76 -0.37
CA LEU A 172 -4.23 7.06 -0.96
C LEU A 172 -2.93 7.63 -0.38
N HIS A 173 -2.72 7.51 0.92
CA HIS A 173 -1.49 7.97 1.56
C HIS A 173 -0.28 7.23 1.07
N VAL A 174 -0.35 5.91 1.04
CA VAL A 174 0.77 5.09 0.62
C VAL A 174 1.12 5.34 -0.84
N LEU A 175 0.12 5.55 -1.70
CA LEU A 175 0.34 5.84 -3.11
C LEU A 175 0.88 7.26 -3.37
N THR A 176 0.44 8.26 -2.61
CA THR A 176 0.71 9.68 -2.90
C THR A 176 1.68 10.35 -1.93
N GLY A 177 2.01 9.71 -0.81
CA GLY A 177 2.76 10.28 0.30
C GLY A 177 2.09 11.49 0.97
N THR A 178 0.81 11.76 0.69
CA THR A 178 0.11 13.01 1.01
C THR A 178 -1.22 12.77 1.71
N ALA A 179 -1.62 13.73 2.55
CA ALA A 179 -2.91 13.75 3.20
C ALA A 179 -4.10 14.08 2.30
N ILE A 180 -4.90 13.07 1.94
CA ILE A 180 -6.02 13.20 0.99
C ILE A 180 -7.31 12.68 1.63
N ASP A 181 -8.22 13.60 1.99
CA ASP A 181 -9.53 13.28 2.57
C ASP A 181 -10.59 12.84 1.54
N THR A 182 -10.43 13.22 0.27
CA THR A 182 -11.42 12.92 -0.76
C THR A 182 -10.76 12.60 -2.08
N MET A 183 -11.32 11.59 -2.77
CA MET A 183 -10.99 11.24 -4.14
C MET A 183 -11.28 12.37 -5.14
N ASN A 184 -12.07 13.40 -4.75
CA ASN A 184 -12.62 14.47 -5.60
C ASN A 184 -11.79 15.75 -5.64
N LYS A 185 -10.70 15.88 -4.87
CA LYS A 185 -9.87 17.09 -4.93
C LYS A 185 -9.14 17.11 -6.28
N LYS A 186 -9.56 18.00 -7.20
CA LYS A 186 -8.75 18.39 -8.37
C LYS A 186 -7.40 18.88 -7.83
N PHE A 187 -6.41 18.01 -7.87
CA PHE A 187 -5.07 18.34 -7.41
C PHE A 187 -4.53 19.43 -8.33
N THR A 188 -4.49 20.68 -7.86
CA THR A 188 -3.70 21.72 -8.50
C THR A 188 -2.25 21.47 -8.12
N ILE A 189 -1.69 20.48 -8.80
CA ILE A 189 -0.28 20.13 -8.72
C ILE A 189 0.45 21.25 -9.44
N GLY A 190 0.97 22.23 -8.71
CA GLY A 190 1.80 23.27 -9.29
C GLY A 190 2.93 22.65 -10.10
N GLY A 191 2.94 22.90 -11.42
CA GLY A 191 4.02 22.49 -12.33
C GLY A 191 4.17 20.99 -12.56
N GLY A 192 3.20 20.17 -12.16
CA GLY A 192 3.31 18.74 -12.39
C GLY A 192 4.29 17.99 -11.47
N VAL A 193 4.41 18.38 -10.21
CA VAL A 193 5.11 17.63 -9.16
C VAL A 193 4.17 17.38 -7.99
N LEU A 194 3.92 16.10 -7.67
CA LEU A 194 3.16 15.75 -6.47
C LEU A 194 4.09 16.03 -5.29
N LEU A 195 3.81 17.11 -4.56
CA LEU A 195 4.57 17.51 -3.38
C LEU A 195 4.29 16.52 -2.24
N SER A 196 4.85 15.32 -2.32
CA SER A 196 5.20 14.61 -1.09
C SER A 196 6.16 15.54 -0.33
N GLY A 197 6.13 15.54 0.99
CA GLY A 197 6.97 16.44 1.81
C GLY A 197 8.49 16.27 1.63
N ILE A 198 8.96 15.50 0.64
CA ILE A 198 10.35 15.33 0.25
C ILE A 198 10.77 16.53 -0.61
N ARG A 199 11.42 17.52 0.01
CA ARG A 199 12.03 18.64 -0.71
C ARG A 199 13.06 18.10 -1.72
N GLY A 200 12.90 18.47 -3.00
CA GLY A 200 13.94 18.30 -4.03
C GLY A 200 13.89 17.03 -4.89
N LYS A 201 12.93 16.12 -4.69
CA LYS A 201 12.75 14.92 -5.56
C LYS A 201 11.40 15.02 -6.28
N ILE A 202 11.42 15.13 -7.62
CA ILE A 202 10.20 14.95 -8.43
C ILE A 202 9.86 13.47 -8.35
N LEU A 203 8.94 13.08 -7.47
CA LEU A 203 8.46 11.70 -7.44
C LEU A 203 7.53 11.48 -8.62
N THR A 204 7.90 10.54 -9.49
CA THR A 204 6.97 9.97 -10.47
C THR A 204 5.91 9.16 -9.74
N GLN A 205 4.65 9.34 -10.16
CA GLN A 205 3.55 8.51 -9.69
C GLN A 205 3.65 7.16 -10.42
N ASP A 206 4.32 6.19 -9.80
CA ASP A 206 4.57 4.89 -10.43
C ASP A 206 3.35 3.99 -10.44
N VAL A 207 2.55 4.04 -9.38
CA VAL A 207 1.31 3.29 -9.23
C VAL A 207 0.13 4.25 -9.19
N GLY A 208 -0.88 3.99 -10.00
CA GLY A 208 -2.11 4.78 -10.07
C GLY A 208 -3.21 4.25 -9.17
N LEU A 209 -4.38 4.88 -9.25
CA LEU A 209 -5.59 4.45 -8.57
C LEU A 209 -6.80 4.56 -9.52
N ILE A 210 -7.60 3.50 -9.57
CA ILE A 210 -8.88 3.46 -10.29
C ILE A 210 -9.98 3.16 -9.27
N SER A 211 -11.09 3.90 -9.31
CA SER A 211 -12.27 3.60 -8.49
C SER A 211 -13.42 3.15 -9.37
N CYS A 212 -14.05 2.04 -9.00
CA CYS A 212 -15.22 1.47 -9.66
C CYS A 212 -16.53 1.94 -9.01
N SER A 213 -16.48 2.49 -7.79
CA SER A 213 -17.66 2.71 -6.95
C SER A 213 -18.56 3.86 -7.38
N ASN A 214 -18.20 4.59 -8.44
CA ASN A 214 -19.09 5.40 -9.29
C ASN A 214 -18.28 5.75 -10.55
N TYR A 215 -18.82 5.56 -11.76
CA TYR A 215 -18.18 5.81 -13.06
C TYR A 215 -17.69 7.25 -13.33
N ASN A 216 -17.52 8.07 -12.30
CA ASN A 216 -16.95 9.40 -12.37
C ASN A 216 -15.45 9.36 -12.02
N ALA A 217 -14.64 8.92 -12.98
CA ALA A 217 -13.19 9.13 -12.98
C ALA A 217 -12.80 10.62 -12.97
N SER A 218 -13.76 11.53 -13.11
CA SER A 218 -13.61 12.99 -13.04
C SER A 218 -13.16 13.51 -11.68
N SER A 219 -13.18 12.66 -10.65
CA SER A 219 -12.67 12.96 -9.32
C SER A 219 -11.16 12.71 -9.20
N ILE A 220 -10.67 11.61 -9.78
CA ILE A 220 -9.28 11.16 -9.69
C ILE A 220 -8.40 12.00 -10.63
N SER A 221 -7.26 12.50 -10.12
CA SER A 221 -6.28 13.21 -10.95
C SER A 221 -5.84 12.39 -12.15
N ASP A 222 -5.67 13.02 -13.32
CA ASP A 222 -5.10 12.38 -14.52
C ASP A 222 -3.78 11.63 -14.26
N ARG A 223 -3.01 12.05 -13.25
CA ARG A 223 -1.75 11.37 -12.87
C ARG A 223 -1.93 10.03 -12.16
N LEU A 224 -3.02 9.88 -11.40
CA LEU A 224 -3.37 8.60 -10.81
C LEU A 224 -4.05 7.69 -11.85
N LEU A 225 -4.60 8.28 -12.92
CA LEU A 225 -5.17 7.53 -14.05
C LEU A 225 -4.11 7.05 -15.05
N VAL A 226 -3.01 7.80 -15.23
CA VAL A 226 -1.92 7.46 -16.15
C VAL A 226 -0.58 7.44 -15.40
N PRO A 227 -0.36 6.44 -14.53
CA PRO A 227 0.87 6.29 -13.76
C PRO A 227 2.02 5.80 -14.66
N TYR A 228 3.25 6.12 -14.27
CA TYR A 228 4.46 5.86 -15.06
C TYR A 228 4.69 4.37 -15.35
N GLN A 229 4.41 3.48 -14.39
CA GLN A 229 4.62 2.04 -14.57
C GLN A 229 3.43 1.33 -15.20
N TYR A 230 2.37 2.05 -15.58
CA TYR A 230 1.10 1.48 -16.06
C TYR A 230 0.59 0.36 -15.15
N THR A 231 0.63 0.62 -13.84
CA THR A 231 0.15 -0.26 -12.78
C THR A 231 -0.76 0.55 -11.87
N TRP A 232 -1.88 -0.02 -11.44
CA TRP A 232 -2.89 0.65 -10.62
C TRP A 232 -3.28 -0.22 -9.43
N VAL A 233 -3.67 0.43 -8.34
CA VAL A 233 -4.58 -0.16 -7.36
C VAL A 233 -6.00 0.13 -7.83
N VAL A 234 -6.91 -0.84 -7.74
CA VAL A 234 -8.31 -0.69 -8.11
C VAL A 234 -9.18 -0.80 -6.86
N PHE A 235 -10.13 0.12 -6.69
CA PHE A 235 -11.04 0.18 -5.55
C PHE A 235 -12.49 -0.07 -5.97
N TYR A 236 -13.10 -1.13 -5.44
CA TYR A 236 -14.46 -1.56 -5.74
C TYR A 236 -15.50 -1.16 -4.67
N GLY A 237 -15.24 -0.12 -3.87
CA GLY A 237 -16.19 0.31 -2.83
C GLY A 237 -16.16 -0.55 -1.55
N GLY A 238 -15.01 -1.16 -1.26
CA GLY A 238 -14.81 -2.03 -0.09
C GLY A 238 -13.78 -3.14 -0.32
N HIS A 239 -13.43 -3.38 -1.59
CA HIS A 239 -12.41 -4.34 -1.99
C HIS A 239 -11.34 -3.68 -2.84
N PHE A 240 -10.11 -4.16 -2.73
CA PHE A 240 -8.96 -3.65 -3.49
C PHE A 240 -8.24 -4.77 -4.24
N THR A 241 -7.87 -4.49 -5.48
CA THR A 241 -7.06 -5.37 -6.34
C THR A 241 -5.91 -4.57 -6.97
N SER A 242 -4.98 -5.25 -7.64
CA SER A 242 -3.95 -4.60 -8.45
C SER A 242 -4.18 -4.88 -9.92
N LEU A 243 -3.91 -3.90 -10.78
CA LEU A 243 -4.05 -4.02 -12.23
C LEU A 243 -2.77 -3.55 -12.91
N MET A 244 -2.32 -4.25 -13.94
CA MET A 244 -1.12 -3.89 -14.71
C MET A 244 -1.39 -3.97 -16.21
N TYR A 245 -0.79 -3.06 -16.97
CA TYR A 245 -0.70 -3.13 -18.42
C TYR A 245 0.70 -3.58 -18.84
N ASP A 246 0.79 -4.65 -19.62
CA ASP A 246 2.08 -5.23 -20.06
C ASP A 246 2.59 -4.67 -21.40
N GLY A 247 1.82 -3.80 -22.05
CA GLY A 247 2.10 -3.29 -23.40
C GLY A 247 1.13 -3.82 -24.46
N ALA A 248 0.43 -4.93 -24.19
CA ALA A 248 -0.59 -5.50 -25.06
C ALA A 248 -1.95 -5.53 -24.35
N ASP A 249 -2.00 -6.10 -23.15
CA ASP A 249 -3.21 -6.44 -22.42
C ASP A 249 -3.17 -5.93 -20.97
N PHE A 250 -4.36 -5.86 -20.35
CA PHE A 250 -4.50 -5.57 -18.92
C PHE A 250 -4.67 -6.88 -18.14
N PHE A 251 -4.04 -6.95 -16.97
CA PHE A 251 -4.12 -8.09 -16.06
C PHE A 251 -4.45 -7.60 -14.66
N GLU A 252 -5.43 -8.24 -14.02
CA GLU A 252 -5.84 -7.95 -12.65
C GLU A 252 -5.44 -9.07 -11.69
N CYS A 253 -4.84 -8.69 -10.57
CA CYS A 253 -4.46 -9.56 -9.48
C CYS A 253 -5.38 -9.27 -8.29
N ASP A 254 -6.29 -10.19 -7.99
CA ASP A 254 -7.04 -10.17 -6.74
C ASP A 254 -6.34 -11.08 -5.71
N PRO A 255 -5.81 -10.52 -4.61
CA PRO A 255 -5.16 -11.29 -3.56
C PRO A 255 -6.10 -12.25 -2.81
N PHE A 256 -7.40 -11.98 -2.81
CA PHE A 256 -8.43 -12.76 -2.11
C PHE A 256 -9.09 -13.80 -3.02
N ASP A 257 -8.84 -13.75 -4.32
CA ASP A 257 -9.30 -14.77 -5.26
C ASP A 257 -8.49 -16.06 -5.12
N HIS A 258 -9.11 -17.06 -4.50
CA HIS A 258 -8.54 -18.38 -4.26
C HIS A 258 -8.69 -19.36 -5.43
N SER A 259 -9.23 -18.92 -6.57
CA SER A 259 -9.22 -19.75 -7.77
C SER A 259 -7.77 -20.10 -8.14
N PHE A 260 -7.54 -21.38 -8.44
CA PHE A 260 -6.23 -22.01 -8.67
C PHE A 260 -5.54 -21.58 -9.97
N VAL A 261 -5.87 -20.40 -10.49
CA VAL A 261 -5.26 -19.85 -11.71
C VAL A 261 -3.92 -19.23 -11.33
N GLU A 262 -2.85 -19.72 -11.96
CA GLU A 262 -1.42 -19.39 -11.67
C GLU A 262 -1.04 -17.91 -11.81
N CYS A 263 -1.92 -17.04 -12.28
CA CYS A 263 -1.59 -15.65 -12.59
C CYS A 263 -2.72 -14.66 -12.29
N CYS A 264 -2.35 -13.38 -12.40
CA CYS A 264 -3.30 -12.29 -12.56
C CYS A 264 -4.16 -12.55 -13.81
N LYS A 265 -5.47 -12.38 -13.69
CA LYS A 265 -6.41 -12.69 -14.75
C LYS A 265 -6.35 -11.63 -15.84
N LYS A 266 -6.27 -12.07 -17.09
CA LYS A 266 -6.40 -11.16 -18.24
C LYS A 266 -7.79 -10.53 -18.19
N VAL A 267 -7.84 -9.21 -18.31
CA VAL A 267 -9.06 -8.43 -18.35
C VAL A 267 -9.74 -8.60 -19.71
N THR A 268 -10.95 -9.13 -19.71
CA THR A 268 -11.78 -9.37 -20.92
C THR A 268 -12.96 -8.42 -20.97
N TYR A 269 -13.78 -8.52 -22.02
CA TYR A 269 -14.98 -7.67 -22.22
C TYR A 269 -16.03 -7.81 -21.10
N GLU A 270 -15.96 -8.88 -20.30
CA GLU A 270 -16.87 -9.12 -19.17
C GLU A 270 -16.44 -8.37 -17.92
N HIS A 271 -15.21 -7.84 -17.89
CA HIS A 271 -14.67 -7.14 -16.75
C HIS A 271 -15.33 -5.75 -16.61
N PRO A 272 -15.75 -5.32 -15.41
CA PRO A 272 -16.46 -4.05 -15.20
C PRO A 272 -15.68 -2.80 -15.65
N LEU A 273 -14.34 -2.88 -15.62
CA LEU A 273 -13.47 -1.80 -16.09
C LEU A 273 -13.07 -1.87 -17.57
N TYR A 274 -13.51 -2.86 -18.35
CA TYR A 274 -12.97 -3.10 -19.69
C TYR A 274 -13.03 -1.87 -20.62
N ASP A 275 -14.21 -1.25 -20.77
CA ASP A 275 -14.40 -0.08 -21.62
C ASP A 275 -13.64 1.14 -21.10
N PHE A 276 -13.51 1.27 -19.78
CA PHE A 276 -12.75 2.34 -19.16
C PHE A 276 -11.24 2.18 -19.43
N LEU A 277 -10.72 0.97 -19.29
CA LEU A 277 -9.30 0.66 -19.55
C LEU A 277 -8.94 0.84 -21.02
N LYS A 278 -9.86 0.58 -21.96
CA LYS A 278 -9.68 0.95 -23.38
C LYS A 278 -9.48 2.46 -23.57
N LYS A 279 -10.27 3.28 -22.86
CA LYS A 279 -10.13 4.75 -22.91
C LYS A 279 -8.82 5.22 -22.28
N ILE A 280 -8.40 4.59 -21.18
CA ILE A 280 -7.10 4.87 -20.56
C ILE A 280 -5.96 4.48 -21.52
N LYS A 281 -6.02 3.31 -22.16
CA LYS A 281 -5.00 2.83 -23.10
C LYS A 281 -4.76 3.81 -24.24
N ALA A 282 -5.81 4.48 -24.73
CA ALA A 282 -5.70 5.52 -25.76
C ALA A 282 -4.88 6.74 -25.32
N LYS A 283 -4.69 6.97 -24.01
CA LYS A 283 -3.84 8.05 -23.46
C LYS A 283 -2.36 7.68 -23.37
N PHE A 284 -1.97 6.44 -23.68
CA PHE A 284 -0.56 6.00 -23.64
C PHE A 284 0.21 6.30 -24.92
N VAL A 285 -0.50 6.71 -25.99
CA VAL A 285 0.03 6.98 -27.33
C VAL A 285 0.31 8.46 -27.51
#